data_AF-A0A3P6S226-F1
#
_entry.id   AF-A0A3P6S226-F1
#
_cell.length_a   1.000
_cell.length_b   1.000
_cell.length_c   1.000
_cell.angle_alpha   90.00
_cell.angle_beta   90.00
_cell.angle_gamma   90.00
#
_symmetry.space_group_name_H-M   'P 1'
#
loop_
_entity.id
_entity.type
_entity.pdbx_description
1 polymer ?
#
loop_
_entity_poly.entity_id
_entity_poly.type
_entity_poly.pdbx_seq_one_letter_code
_entity_poly.pdbx_strand_id
1 'polypeptide(L)'
;MAELQNQPIFPKSLKHTSLQIEAIPPSTTPGINLCDVSRGASRPVVPSGTRQDVYAASHNLAQPGIRTTQRPVSERFFWGSMNTNIRQWTRSWLACQKAKVGRHTI
;
A
#
# COMPACT_ATOMS: atom_id res chain seq x y z
N MET A 1 24.23 29.35 -3.10
CA MET A 1 23.07 28.79 -2.40
C MET A 1 22.47 27.69 -3.25
N ALA A 2 22.77 26.42 -2.98
CA ALA A 2 22.04 25.27 -3.55
C ALA A 2 22.45 23.98 -2.80
N GLU A 3 22.06 23.88 -1.53
CA GLU A 3 22.06 22.60 -0.79
C GLU A 3 20.65 22.42 -0.25
N LEU A 4 19.85 21.54 -0.87
CA LEU A 4 18.89 20.67 -0.18
C LEU A 4 18.25 19.67 -1.18
N GLN A 5 18.97 18.61 -1.53
CA GLN A 5 18.37 17.43 -2.15
C GLN A 5 19.00 16.17 -1.56
N ASN A 6 18.86 16.04 -0.24
CA ASN A 6 19.10 14.81 0.46
C ASN A 6 17.74 14.27 0.93
N GLN A 7 17.12 13.42 0.11
CA GLN A 7 16.04 12.54 0.54
C GLN A 7 16.54 11.10 0.33
N PRO A 8 16.61 10.28 1.39
CA PRO A 8 17.09 8.92 1.25
C PRO A 8 15.98 8.03 0.69
N ILE A 9 16.38 6.80 0.32
CA ILE A 9 15.54 5.63 0.07
C ILE A 9 15.20 5.44 -1.42
N PHE A 10 16.09 4.77 -2.16
CA PHE A 10 15.89 3.37 -2.57
C PHE A 10 17.27 2.77 -2.93
N PRO A 11 17.66 1.60 -2.39
CA PRO A 11 18.88 0.94 -2.85
C PRO A 11 18.68 0.50 -4.30
N LYS A 12 19.69 0.80 -5.14
CA LYS A 12 19.81 0.30 -6.51
C LYS A 12 19.64 -1.22 -6.49
N SER A 13 18.58 -1.71 -7.16
CA SER A 13 18.33 -3.10 -7.54
C SER A 13 18.94 -4.16 -6.61
N LEU A 14 18.22 -4.53 -5.55
CA LEU A 14 18.57 -5.68 -4.73
C LEU A 14 18.33 -6.97 -5.54
N LYS A 15 19.39 -7.56 -6.11
CA LYS A 15 19.35 -8.67 -7.08
C LYS A 15 18.82 -10.01 -6.53
N HIS A 16 18.18 -10.02 -5.36
CA HIS A 16 17.64 -11.21 -4.69
C HIS A 16 16.12 -11.17 -4.46
N THR A 17 15.44 -10.06 -4.77
CA THR A 17 13.99 -9.97 -4.64
C THR A 17 13.36 -9.80 -6.02
N SER A 18 12.32 -10.57 -6.32
CA SER A 18 11.51 -10.47 -7.56
C SER A 18 10.84 -9.11 -7.77
N LEU A 19 11.15 -8.10 -6.96
CA LEU A 19 10.60 -6.77 -6.98
C LEU A 19 11.26 -5.95 -8.09
N GLN A 20 10.46 -5.38 -9.00
CA GLN A 20 10.92 -4.58 -10.12
C GLN A 20 10.19 -3.24 -10.06
N ILE A 21 10.93 -2.19 -9.71
CA ILE A 21 10.39 -0.83 -9.58
C ILE A 21 10.90 0.01 -10.76
N GLU A 22 9.97 0.62 -11.48
CA GLU A 22 10.26 1.44 -12.67
C GLU A 22 9.59 2.82 -12.57
N ALA A 23 10.24 3.82 -13.15
CA ALA A 23 9.76 5.18 -13.30
C ALA A 23 8.93 5.29 -14.59
N ILE A 24 7.60 5.33 -14.47
CA ILE A 24 6.69 5.36 -15.61
C ILE A 24 6.10 6.78 -15.77
N PRO A 25 6.23 7.42 -16.94
CA PRO A 25 5.57 8.69 -17.21
C PRO A 25 4.05 8.48 -17.28
N PRO A 26 3.23 9.23 -16.52
CA PRO A 26 1.78 9.15 -16.62
C PRO A 26 1.30 9.78 -17.93
N SER A 27 0.23 9.24 -18.50
CA SER A 27 -0.35 9.70 -19.77
C SER A 27 -0.92 11.13 -19.73
N THR A 28 -1.24 11.63 -18.53
CA THR A 28 -2.12 12.80 -18.36
C THR A 28 -1.41 14.00 -17.72
N THR A 29 -0.30 13.79 -17.02
CA THR A 29 0.37 14.86 -16.24
C THR A 29 1.88 14.81 -16.44
N PRO A 30 2.58 15.95 -16.60
CA PRO A 30 4.04 15.98 -16.56
C PRO A 30 4.52 15.48 -15.19
N GLY A 31 5.29 14.39 -15.18
CA GLY A 31 5.81 13.79 -13.96
C GLY A 31 6.31 12.37 -14.18
N ILE A 32 6.86 11.79 -13.12
CA ILE A 32 7.28 10.39 -13.09
C ILE A 32 6.57 9.73 -11.93
N ASN A 33 5.82 8.66 -12.21
CA ASN A 33 5.23 7.81 -11.18
C ASN A 33 6.09 6.58 -10.99
N LEU A 34 6.45 6.29 -9.75
CA LEU A 34 7.17 5.07 -9.40
C LEU A 34 6.16 3.92 -9.34
N CYS A 35 6.42 2.85 -10.08
CA CYS A 35 5.51 1.70 -10.19
C CYS A 35 6.26 0.38 -10.01
N ASP A 36 5.66 -0.55 -9.28
CA ASP A 36 6.09 -1.94 -9.23
C ASP A 36 5.47 -2.73 -10.39
N VAL A 37 6.32 -3.32 -11.24
CA VAL A 37 5.94 -4.08 -12.45
C VAL A 37 6.18 -5.58 -12.30
N SER A 38 6.69 -6.03 -11.15
CA SER A 38 7.11 -7.42 -10.89
C SER A 38 6.03 -8.50 -11.09
N ARG A 39 4.75 -8.14 -11.06
CA ARG A 39 3.62 -9.11 -11.15
C ARG A 39 2.77 -8.88 -12.41
N GLY A 40 3.35 -8.34 -13.47
CA GLY A 40 2.69 -8.13 -14.77
C GLY A 40 1.77 -6.92 -14.86
N ALA A 41 1.14 -6.51 -13.75
CA ALA A 41 0.39 -5.24 -13.64
C ALA A 41 1.23 -4.18 -12.94
N SER A 42 1.22 -2.94 -13.46
CA SER A 42 1.87 -1.79 -12.83
C SER A 42 1.09 -1.36 -11.57
N ARG A 43 1.78 -1.33 -10.44
CA ARG A 43 1.23 -0.90 -9.15
C ARG A 43 1.97 0.35 -8.68
N PRO A 44 1.31 1.51 -8.56
CA PRO A 44 1.95 2.71 -8.06
C PRO A 44 2.52 2.49 -6.65
N VAL A 45 3.72 3.00 -6.43
CA VAL A 45 4.39 3.00 -5.13
C VAL A 45 3.82 4.13 -4.28
N VAL A 46 3.30 3.80 -3.11
CA VAL A 46 2.62 4.77 -2.24
C VAL A 46 3.60 5.36 -1.19
N PRO A 47 3.82 6.68 -1.20
CA PRO A 47 4.61 7.37 -0.18
C PRO A 47 4.02 7.19 1.23
N SER A 48 4.86 7.19 2.27
CA SER A 48 4.44 6.95 3.65
C SER A 48 3.28 7.82 4.13
N GLY A 49 3.27 9.10 3.76
CA GLY A 49 2.25 10.07 4.17
C GLY A 49 0.83 9.77 3.67
N THR A 50 0.68 9.06 2.54
CA THR A 50 -0.63 8.82 1.91
C THR A 50 -1.11 7.37 2.05
N ARG A 51 -0.33 6.49 2.69
CA ARG A 51 -0.69 5.07 2.80
C ARG A 51 -1.95 4.83 3.61
N GLN A 52 -2.16 5.61 4.67
CA GLN A 52 -3.38 5.51 5.48
C GLN A 52 -4.62 5.95 4.71
N ASP A 53 -4.51 6.98 3.87
CA ASP A 53 -5.62 7.45 3.03
C ASP A 53 -5.99 6.40 1.98
N VAL A 54 -4.99 5.83 1.30
CA VAL A 54 -5.20 4.73 0.33
C VAL A 54 -5.84 3.52 1.01
N TYR A 55 -5.39 3.18 2.22
CA TYR A 55 -6.00 2.12 3.01
C TYR A 55 -7.44 2.47 3.41
N ALA A 56 -7.71 3.67 3.91
CA ALA A 56 -9.04 4.08 4.37
C ALA A 56 -10.05 4.09 3.20
N ALA A 57 -9.66 4.62 2.04
CA ALA A 57 -10.48 4.60 0.84
C ALA A 57 -10.82 3.16 0.41
N SER A 58 -9.83 2.26 0.44
CA SER A 58 -10.03 0.85 0.09
C SER A 58 -10.85 0.09 1.13
N HIS A 59 -10.64 0.39 2.41
CA HIS A 59 -11.32 -0.24 3.53
C HIS A 59 -12.81 0.12 3.57
N ASN A 60 -13.16 1.38 3.29
CA ASN A 60 -14.57 1.82 3.24
C ASN A 60 -15.36 1.15 2.09
N LEU A 61 -14.68 0.71 1.04
CA LEU A 61 -15.29 0.01 -0.10
C LEU A 61 -15.39 -1.51 0.13
N ALA A 62 -14.67 -2.06 1.09
CA ALA A 62 -14.58 -3.50 1.35
C ALA A 62 -15.38 -3.92 2.58
N GLN A 63 -15.70 -5.22 2.67
CA GLN A 63 -16.23 -5.81 3.89
C GLN A 63 -15.18 -5.77 5.02
N PRO A 64 -15.60 -5.58 6.29
CA PRO A 64 -14.68 -5.48 7.42
C PRO A 64 -13.85 -6.76 7.57
N GLY A 65 -12.53 -6.62 7.50
CA GLY A 65 -11.61 -7.74 7.61
C GLY A 65 -10.23 -7.47 7.03
N ILE A 66 -9.22 -8.18 7.54
CA ILE A 66 -7.82 -8.02 7.11
C ILE A 66 -7.64 -8.59 5.69
N ARG A 67 -8.13 -9.80 5.45
CA ARG A 67 -7.97 -10.48 4.15
C ARG A 67 -8.75 -9.79 3.04
N THR A 68 -9.94 -9.29 3.37
CA THR A 68 -10.85 -8.58 2.45
C THR A 68 -10.29 -7.24 2.01
N THR A 69 -9.43 -6.61 2.81
CA THR A 69 -8.74 -5.35 2.45
C THR A 69 -7.35 -5.56 1.88
N GLN A 70 -6.58 -6.53 2.38
CA GLN A 70 -5.20 -6.76 1.91
C GLN A 70 -5.13 -7.09 0.42
N ARG A 71 -5.98 -8.01 -0.05
CA ARG A 71 -5.96 -8.47 -1.44
C ARG A 71 -6.19 -7.32 -2.44
N PRO A 72 -7.31 -6.57 -2.41
CA PRO A 72 -7.57 -5.53 -3.39
C PRO A 72 -6.55 -4.38 -3.33
N VAL A 73 -6.03 -4.05 -2.14
CA VAL A 73 -4.98 -3.04 -1.99
C VAL A 73 -3.68 -3.53 -2.64
N SER A 74 -3.28 -4.78 -2.40
CA SER A 74 -2.05 -5.35 -2.96
C SER A 74 -2.07 -5.62 -4.46
N GLU A 75 -3.27 -5.70 -5.05
CA GLU A 75 -3.46 -5.84 -6.50
C GLU A 75 -3.24 -4.49 -7.20
N ARG A 76 -3.52 -3.37 -6.53
CA ARG A 76 -3.50 -2.02 -7.12
C ARG A 76 -2.30 -1.17 -6.70
N PHE A 77 -1.77 -1.38 -5.51
CA PHE A 77 -0.75 -0.52 -4.90
C PHE A 77 0.42 -1.32 -4.35
N PHE A 78 1.55 -0.64 -4.19
CA PHE A 78 2.73 -1.23 -3.56
C PHE A 78 3.35 -0.28 -2.53
N TRP A 79 3.78 -0.82 -1.39
CA TRP A 79 4.76 -0.20 -0.51
C TRP A 79 5.42 -1.25 0.38
N GLY A 80 6.60 -0.92 0.91
CA GLY A 80 7.31 -1.79 1.86
C GLY A 80 6.48 -2.06 3.12
N SER A 81 6.45 -3.31 3.56
CA SER A 81 5.69 -3.75 4.76
C SER A 81 4.17 -3.52 4.70
N MET A 82 3.60 -3.46 3.48
CA MET A 82 2.17 -3.25 3.24
C MET A 82 1.26 -4.18 4.04
N ASN A 83 1.51 -5.48 4.02
CA ASN A 83 0.67 -6.45 4.74
C ASN A 83 0.66 -6.22 6.25
N THR A 84 1.81 -5.84 6.82
CA THR A 84 1.94 -5.52 8.24
C THR A 84 1.17 -4.26 8.59
N ASN A 85 1.32 -3.20 7.79
CA ASN A 85 0.61 -1.95 8.01
C ASN A 85 -0.91 -2.14 7.94
N ILE A 86 -1.40 -2.80 6.88
CA ILE A 86 -2.84 -3.08 6.72
C ILE A 86 -3.36 -3.87 7.93
N ARG A 87 -2.65 -4.93 8.36
CA ARG A 87 -3.05 -5.72 9.53
C ARG A 87 -3.16 -4.87 10.80
N GLN A 88 -2.20 -3.97 11.03
CA GLN A 88 -2.22 -3.06 12.17
C GLN A 88 -3.41 -2.09 12.10
N TRP A 89 -3.62 -1.44 10.95
CA TRP A 89 -4.72 -0.48 10.78
C TRP A 89 -6.11 -1.13 10.88
N THR A 90 -6.30 -2.31 10.29
CA THR A 90 -7.57 -3.04 10.42
C THR A 90 -7.88 -3.44 11.85
N ARG A 91 -6.86 -3.80 12.64
CA ARG A 91 -7.04 -4.14 14.06
C ARG A 91 -7.43 -2.94 14.91
N SER A 92 -6.93 -1.76 14.57
CA SER A 92 -7.28 -0.51 15.25
C SER A 92 -8.63 0.07 14.80
N TRP A 93 -9.20 -0.43 13.70
CA TRP A 93 -10.45 0.10 13.15
C TRP A 93 -11.67 -0.44 13.89
N LEU A 94 -12.44 0.46 14.52
CA LEU A 94 -13.57 0.12 15.39
C LEU A 94 -14.65 -0.73 14.68
N ALA A 95 -14.96 -0.44 13.42
CA ALA A 95 -15.96 -1.22 12.67
C ALA A 95 -15.53 -2.69 12.47
N CYS A 96 -14.23 -2.93 12.28
CA CYS A 96 -13.68 -4.28 12.16
C CYS A 96 -13.65 -5.02 13.50
N GLN A 97 -13.42 -4.30 14.62
CA GLN A 97 -13.50 -4.88 15.94
C GLN A 97 -14.94 -5.31 16.29
N LYS A 98 -15.92 -4.44 16.04
CA LYS A 98 -17.35 -4.70 16.30
C LYS A 98 -17.88 -5.90 15.51
N ALA A 99 -17.51 -6.02 14.23
CA ALA A 99 -17.92 -7.14 13.39
C ALA A 99 -17.44 -8.51 13.91
N LYS A 100 -16.43 -8.54 14.78
CA LYS A 100 -15.81 -9.76 15.31
C LYS A 100 -16.31 -10.17 16.70
N VAL A 101 -17.20 -9.39 17.31
CA VAL A 101 -17.84 -9.76 18.57
C VAL A 101 -18.99 -10.73 18.28
N GLY A 102 -18.67 -12.02 18.21
CA GLY A 102 -19.68 -13.08 18.23
C GLY A 102 -20.16 -13.34 19.66
N ARG A 103 -21.46 -13.49 19.87
CA ARG A 103 -21.99 -14.03 21.14
C ARG A 103 -21.74 -15.53 21.16
N HIS A 104 -20.99 -16.00 22.16
CA HIS A 104 -20.99 -17.41 22.53
C HIS A 104 -22.24 -17.66 23.38
N THR A 105 -23.36 -17.94 22.71
CA THR A 105 -24.53 -18.47 23.40
C THR A 105 -24.31 -19.97 23.54
N ILE A 106 -23.99 -20.40 24.76
CA ILE A 106 -23.98 -21.82 25.15
C ILE A 106 -25.39 -22.17 25.61
#